data_AF-A0AB38EIZ3-F1
#
_entry.id   AF-A0AB38EIZ3-F1
#
_cell.length_a   1.000
_cell.length_b   1.000
_cell.length_c   1.000
_cell.angle_alpha   90.00
_cell.angle_beta   90.00
_cell.angle_gamma   90.00
#
_symmetry.space_group_name_H-M   'P 1'
#
loop_
_entity.id
_entity.type
_entity.pdbx_description
1 polymer ?
#
loop_
_entity_poly.entity_id
_entity_poly.type
_entity_poly.pdbx_seq_one_letter_code
_entity_poly.pdbx_strand_id
1 'polypeptide(L)'
;MSELQRHPLWRQAVQDFIAEFAYGDIVGHEWLEAHFGLPGVSDDEQLTADQFRERQFEWLASVESFKVELLRDHQILLQSIRGKGYRWVPPGEQTDVTLVDFQRGAKKIFSSAGQRLRHVRVSELSDGERKTNVDAVARLSQLQGMARKALI
;
A
#
# COMPACT_ATOMS: atom_id res chain seq x y z
N MET A 1 32.57 -4.52 -17.26
CA MET A 1 31.74 -5.62 -17.80
C MET A 1 30.36 -5.05 -18.00
N SER A 2 29.73 -5.20 -19.17
CA SER A 2 28.40 -4.65 -19.41
C SER A 2 27.40 -5.34 -18.49
N GLU A 3 26.95 -4.68 -17.44
CA GLU A 3 25.86 -5.17 -16.59
C GLU A 3 24.61 -5.25 -17.46
N LEU A 4 24.15 -6.47 -17.71
CA LEU A 4 22.91 -6.71 -18.44
C LEU A 4 21.75 -6.21 -17.57
N GLN A 5 21.25 -5.03 -17.89
CA GLN A 5 20.11 -4.42 -17.21
C GLN A 5 18.92 -5.39 -17.25
N ARG A 6 18.46 -5.82 -16.08
CA ARG A 6 17.33 -6.75 -16.00
C ARG A 6 16.05 -6.02 -16.31
N HIS A 7 15.32 -6.53 -17.29
CA HIS A 7 13.94 -6.15 -17.53
C HIS A 7 12.99 -7.10 -16.79
N PRO A 8 11.90 -6.57 -16.21
CA PRO A 8 11.56 -5.16 -16.03
C PRO A 8 12.49 -4.44 -15.03
N LEU A 9 12.64 -3.12 -15.16
CA LEU A 9 13.64 -2.31 -14.43
C LEU A 9 13.56 -2.43 -12.91
N TRP A 10 12.36 -2.63 -12.37
CA TRP A 10 12.17 -2.83 -10.94
C TRP A 10 12.90 -4.08 -10.39
N ARG A 11 13.22 -5.09 -11.22
CA ARG A 11 14.05 -6.24 -10.78
C ARG A 11 15.52 -5.87 -10.63
N GLN A 12 16.02 -5.00 -11.50
CA GLN A 12 17.36 -4.46 -11.33
C GLN A 12 17.42 -3.62 -10.05
N ALA A 13 16.41 -2.77 -9.83
CA ALA A 13 16.28 -1.99 -8.61
C ALA A 13 16.29 -2.86 -7.33
N VAL A 14 15.75 -4.09 -7.33
CA VAL A 14 15.86 -5.00 -6.17
C VAL A 14 17.32 -5.30 -5.84
N GLN A 15 18.14 -5.62 -6.84
CA GLN A 15 19.54 -5.94 -6.63
C GLN A 15 20.32 -4.71 -6.16
N ASP A 16 20.10 -3.58 -6.80
CA ASP A 16 20.76 -2.31 -6.47
C ASP A 16 20.37 -1.88 -5.04
N PHE A 17 19.10 -2.03 -4.66
CA PHE A 17 18.63 -1.75 -3.31
C PHE A 17 19.35 -2.59 -2.25
N ILE A 18 19.50 -3.90 -2.49
CA ILE A 18 20.18 -4.81 -1.54
C ILE A 18 21.67 -4.49 -1.43
N ALA A 19 22.28 -3.99 -2.51
CA ALA A 19 23.68 -3.60 -2.52
C ALA A 19 23.93 -2.25 -1.83
N GLU A 20 22.98 -1.31 -1.92
CA GLU A 20 23.17 0.09 -1.50
C GLU A 20 22.60 0.42 -0.11
N PHE A 21 21.56 -0.28 0.34
CA PHE A 21 20.83 0.06 1.57
C PHE A 21 21.02 -0.98 2.68
N ALA A 22 20.78 -0.55 3.92
CA ALA A 22 20.79 -1.40 5.10
C ALA A 22 19.52 -1.21 5.95
N TYR A 23 19.40 -2.04 6.99
CA TYR A 23 18.29 -1.93 7.95
C TYR A 23 18.19 -0.52 8.56
N GLY A 24 16.97 0.02 8.56
CA GLY A 24 16.67 1.36 9.07
C GLY A 24 16.79 2.47 8.04
N ASP A 25 17.48 2.26 6.92
CA ASP A 25 17.60 3.26 5.87
C ASP A 25 16.28 3.52 5.17
N ILE A 26 16.15 4.72 4.59
CA ILE A 26 14.99 5.13 3.80
C ILE A 26 15.40 5.23 2.35
N VAL A 27 14.84 4.36 1.50
CA VAL A 27 14.90 4.53 0.05
C VAL A 27 13.92 5.62 -0.36
N GLY A 28 14.46 6.70 -0.93
CA GLY A 28 13.71 7.87 -1.34
C GLY A 28 12.93 7.67 -2.64
N HIS A 29 11.93 8.50 -2.88
CA HIS A 29 11.16 8.48 -4.14
C HIS A 29 12.05 8.75 -5.35
N GLU A 30 12.99 9.71 -5.26
CA GLU A 30 13.91 10.05 -6.36
C GLU A 30 14.79 8.86 -6.76
N TRP A 31 15.26 8.08 -5.79
CA TRP A 31 16.04 6.87 -6.06
C TRP A 31 15.19 5.84 -6.82
N LEU A 32 13.95 5.60 -6.36
CA LEU A 32 13.03 4.67 -7.01
C LEU A 32 12.64 5.14 -8.41
N GLU A 33 12.39 6.43 -8.59
CA GLU A 33 12.06 7.04 -9.89
C GLU A 33 13.18 6.81 -10.89
N ALA A 34 14.43 7.07 -10.50
CA ALA A 34 15.59 6.80 -11.34
C ALA A 34 15.71 5.31 -11.69
N HIS A 35 15.58 4.42 -10.70
CA HIS A 35 15.76 2.97 -10.89
C HIS A 35 14.60 2.29 -11.61
N PHE A 36 13.41 2.89 -11.61
CA PHE A 36 12.28 2.43 -12.41
C PHE A 36 12.24 3.03 -13.82
N GLY A 37 13.20 3.89 -14.18
CA GLY A 37 13.19 4.57 -15.48
C GLY A 37 12.06 5.60 -15.60
N LEU A 38 11.59 6.12 -14.46
CA LEU A 38 10.53 7.12 -14.36
C LEU A 38 11.08 8.38 -13.66
N PRO A 39 12.14 9.04 -14.18
CA PRO A 39 12.70 10.24 -13.55
C PRO A 39 11.66 11.36 -13.55
N GLY A 40 11.58 12.15 -12.49
CA GLY A 40 10.64 13.25 -12.32
C GLY A 40 10.52 14.14 -13.57
N VAL A 41 9.29 14.60 -13.83
CA VAL A 41 9.00 15.52 -14.94
C VAL A 41 9.67 16.86 -14.63
N SER A 42 10.54 17.33 -15.53
CA SER A 42 11.19 18.64 -15.37
C SER A 42 10.16 19.78 -15.46
N ASP A 43 10.46 20.94 -14.88
CA ASP A 43 9.55 22.10 -14.90
C ASP A 43 9.16 22.55 -16.33
N ASP A 44 9.99 22.20 -17.33
CA ASP A 44 9.78 22.54 -18.75
C ASP A 44 9.01 21.45 -19.52
N GLU A 45 8.75 20.29 -18.92
CA GLU A 45 8.13 19.15 -19.58
C GLU A 45 6.62 19.11 -19.30
N GLN A 46 5.81 19.25 -20.35
CA GLN A 46 4.36 19.19 -20.25
C GLN A 46 3.86 17.80 -20.63
N LEU A 47 3.37 17.06 -19.64
CA LEU A 47 2.63 15.82 -19.88
C LEU A 47 1.16 16.13 -20.15
N THR A 48 0.60 15.44 -21.15
CA THR A 48 -0.85 15.34 -21.27
C THR A 48 -1.45 14.60 -20.08
N ALA A 49 -2.74 14.80 -19.80
CA ALA A 49 -3.43 14.12 -18.70
C ALA A 49 -3.37 12.59 -18.80
N ASP A 50 -3.33 12.04 -20.02
CA ASP A 50 -3.24 10.59 -20.23
C ASP A 50 -1.82 10.07 -20.01
N GLN A 51 -0.79 10.77 -20.49
CA GLN A 51 0.61 10.42 -20.22
C GLN A 51 0.93 10.48 -18.72
N PHE A 52 0.44 11.51 -18.03
CA PHE A 52 0.60 11.61 -16.58
C PHE A 52 -0.07 10.44 -15.85
N ARG A 53 -1.26 10.02 -16.30
CA ARG A 53 -1.99 8.89 -15.71
C ARG A 53 -1.29 7.55 -15.97
N GLU A 54 -0.83 7.32 -17.19
CA GLU A 54 -0.09 6.12 -17.56
C GLU A 54 1.18 5.98 -16.72
N ARG A 55 1.95 7.06 -16.62
CA ARG A 55 3.13 7.14 -15.76
C ARG A 55 2.82 6.86 -14.28
N GLN A 56 1.71 7.37 -13.75
CA GLN A 56 1.28 7.05 -12.38
C GLN A 56 0.98 5.56 -12.20
N PHE A 57 0.34 4.92 -13.17
CA PHE A 57 0.08 3.48 -13.10
C PHE A 57 1.36 2.65 -13.20
N GLU A 58 2.28 3.04 -14.07
CA GLU A 58 3.59 2.39 -14.20
C GLU A 58 4.40 2.50 -12.90
N TRP A 59 4.40 3.68 -12.28
CA TRP A 59 5.00 3.92 -10.97
C TRP A 59 4.40 2.99 -9.90
N LEU A 60 3.06 2.98 -9.77
CA LEU A 60 2.38 2.15 -8.77
C LEU A 60 2.65 0.65 -8.99
N ALA A 61 2.63 0.19 -10.23
CA ALA A 61 2.90 -1.20 -10.57
C ALA A 61 4.35 -1.59 -10.25
N SER A 62 5.31 -0.72 -10.55
CA SER A 62 6.74 -0.94 -10.29
C SER A 62 7.05 -0.97 -8.80
N VAL A 63 6.53 0.00 -8.03
CA VAL A 63 6.67 0.04 -6.56
C VAL A 63 6.10 -1.22 -5.91
N GLU A 64 4.91 -1.65 -6.31
CA GLU A 64 4.30 -2.85 -5.73
C GLU A 64 5.07 -4.12 -6.10
N SER A 65 5.52 -4.26 -7.34
CA SER A 65 6.33 -5.41 -7.78
C SER A 65 7.67 -5.47 -7.03
N PHE A 66 8.34 -4.33 -6.90
CA PHE A 66 9.58 -4.16 -6.13
C PHE A 66 9.41 -4.58 -4.67
N LYS A 67 8.38 -4.07 -3.99
CA LYS A 67 8.07 -4.43 -2.59
C LYS A 67 7.76 -5.92 -2.43
N VAL A 68 7.04 -6.51 -3.39
CA VAL A 68 6.66 -7.93 -3.36
C VAL A 68 7.89 -8.83 -3.51
N GLU A 69 8.79 -8.52 -4.45
CA GLU A 69 10.02 -9.30 -4.66
C GLU A 69 10.95 -9.18 -3.44
N LEU A 70 11.18 -7.96 -2.93
CA LEU A 70 11.95 -7.75 -1.69
C LEU A 70 11.39 -8.56 -0.52
N LEU A 71 10.07 -8.56 -0.32
CA LEU A 71 9.47 -9.29 0.79
C LEU A 71 9.55 -10.81 0.59
N ARG A 72 9.15 -11.33 -0.57
CA ARG A 72 8.99 -12.76 -0.79
C ARG A 72 10.31 -13.48 -0.97
N ASP A 73 11.23 -12.88 -1.72
CA ASP A 73 12.45 -13.55 -2.17
C ASP A 73 13.65 -13.16 -1.31
N HIS A 74 13.58 -12.00 -0.65
CA HIS A 74 14.68 -11.48 0.18
C HIS A 74 14.30 -11.24 1.65
N GLN A 75 13.03 -11.49 2.05
CA GLN A 75 12.54 -11.30 3.42
C GLN A 75 12.69 -9.85 3.92
N ILE A 76 12.66 -8.88 3.01
CA ILE A 76 12.82 -7.46 3.29
C ILE A 76 11.44 -6.81 3.31
N LEU A 77 11.01 -6.36 4.51
CA LEU A 77 9.81 -5.53 4.63
C LEU A 77 10.16 -4.06 4.46
N LEU A 78 9.41 -3.37 3.59
CA LEU A 78 9.46 -1.93 3.42
C LEU A 78 8.25 -1.26 4.10
N GLN A 79 8.53 -0.28 4.97
CA GLN A 79 7.52 0.53 5.64
C GLN A 79 7.43 1.91 4.98
N SER A 80 6.24 2.32 4.55
CA SER A 80 6.04 3.66 3.98
C SER A 80 6.25 4.76 5.03
N ILE A 81 7.13 5.71 4.73
CA ILE A 81 7.35 6.93 5.50
C ILE A 81 6.79 8.09 4.69
N ARG A 82 5.70 8.68 5.20
CA ARG A 82 4.93 9.72 4.49
C ARG A 82 5.84 10.83 3.96
N GLY A 83 5.80 11.02 2.64
CA GLY A 83 6.53 12.09 1.95
C GLY A 83 8.04 11.86 1.79
N LYS A 84 8.59 10.76 2.33
CA LYS A 84 10.03 10.46 2.25
C LYS A 84 10.35 9.28 1.34
N GLY A 85 9.56 8.21 1.43
CA GLY A 85 9.81 6.97 0.68
C GLY A 85 9.51 5.76 1.55
N TYR A 86 10.41 4.77 1.54
CA TYR A 86 10.22 3.51 2.25
C TYR A 86 11.41 3.17 3.13
N ARG A 87 11.15 2.83 4.39
CA ARG A 87 12.16 2.39 5.33
C ARG A 87 12.36 0.88 5.23
N TRP A 88 13.61 0.42 5.17
CA TRP A 88 13.95 -0.99 5.37
C TRP A 88 13.73 -1.35 6.83
N VAL A 89 12.69 -2.14 7.11
CA VAL A 89 12.34 -2.55 8.47
C VAL A 89 13.35 -3.59 8.99
N PRO A 90 14.01 -3.37 10.14
CA PRO A 90 14.82 -4.39 10.80
C PRO A 90 13.99 -5.65 11.12
N PRO A 91 14.55 -6.87 11.07
CA PRO A 91 13.76 -8.09 11.21
C PRO A 91 13.04 -8.18 12.57
N GLY A 92 13.66 -7.67 13.64
CA GLY A 92 13.06 -7.62 14.97
C GLY A 92 11.84 -6.70 15.09
N GLU A 93 11.68 -5.73 14.19
CA GLU A 93 10.53 -4.80 14.17
C GLU A 93 9.40 -5.29 13.24
N GLN A 94 9.69 -6.23 12.35
CA GLN A 94 8.78 -6.61 11.26
C GLN A 94 7.42 -7.12 11.76
N THR A 95 7.42 -7.90 12.85
CA THR A 95 6.20 -8.41 13.48
C THR A 95 5.33 -7.27 13.99
N ASP A 96 5.90 -6.37 14.79
CA ASP A 96 5.16 -5.27 15.40
C ASP A 96 4.64 -4.28 14.35
N VAL A 97 5.47 -3.92 13.37
CA VAL A 97 5.07 -3.06 12.24
C VAL A 97 3.89 -3.67 11.50
N THR A 98 3.96 -4.97 11.20
CA THR A 98 2.90 -5.69 10.49
C THR A 98 1.60 -5.72 11.29
N LEU A 99 1.68 -6.00 12.60
CA LEU A 99 0.51 -6.03 13.48
C LEU A 99 -0.15 -4.65 13.61
N VAL A 100 0.64 -3.59 13.78
CA VAL A 100 0.14 -2.21 13.87
C VAL A 100 -0.55 -1.80 12.56
N ASP A 101 0.04 -2.10 11.42
CA ASP A 101 -0.55 -1.78 10.12
C ASP A 101 -1.83 -2.58 9.86
N PHE A 102 -1.84 -3.87 10.23
CA PHE A 102 -3.05 -4.69 10.16
C PHE A 102 -4.18 -4.14 11.04
N GLN A 103 -3.90 -3.82 12.31
CA GLN A 103 -4.87 -3.23 13.24
C GLN A 103 -5.44 -1.91 12.72
N ARG A 104 -4.58 -1.05 12.17
CA ARG A 104 -5.00 0.23 11.55
C ARG A 104 -5.90 0.00 10.34
N GLY A 105 -5.53 -0.95 9.47
CA GLY A 105 -6.30 -1.33 8.30
C GLY A 105 -7.68 -1.88 8.66
N ALA A 106 -7.74 -2.83 9.59
CA ALA A 106 -8.98 -3.42 10.09
C ALA A 106 -9.92 -2.34 10.65
N LYS A 107 -9.39 -1.45 11.52
CA LYS A 107 -10.17 -0.32 12.07
C LYS A 107 -10.75 0.57 10.97
N LYS A 108 -9.96 0.89 9.93
CA LYS A 108 -10.42 1.72 8.80
C LYS A 108 -11.53 1.04 8.01
N ILE A 109 -11.41 -0.26 7.74
CA ILE A 109 -12.41 -1.05 6.99
C ILE A 109 -13.74 -1.07 7.76
N PHE A 110 -13.72 -1.44 9.05
CA PHE A 110 -14.95 -1.46 9.87
C PHE A 110 -15.61 -0.08 9.98
N SER A 111 -14.82 0.97 10.21
CA SER A 111 -15.34 2.34 10.28
C SER A 111 -16.01 2.75 8.96
N SER A 112 -15.33 2.54 7.84
CA SER A 112 -15.86 2.88 6.50
C SER A 112 -17.14 2.12 6.17
N ALA A 113 -17.15 0.80 6.38
CA ALA A 113 -18.34 -0.01 6.17
C ALA A 113 -19.51 0.43 7.07
N GLY A 114 -19.25 0.71 8.34
CA GLY A 114 -20.25 1.18 9.28
C GLY A 114 -20.82 2.55 8.89
N GLN A 115 -19.98 3.46 8.39
CA GLN A 115 -20.45 4.74 7.86
C GLN A 115 -21.38 4.54 6.67
N ARG A 116 -21.01 3.70 5.71
CA ARG A 116 -21.84 3.42 4.52
C ARG A 116 -23.21 2.84 4.89
N LEU A 117 -23.26 1.88 5.81
CA LEU A 117 -24.52 1.27 6.24
C LEU A 117 -25.44 2.24 6.99
N ARG A 118 -24.88 3.13 7.81
CA ARG A 118 -25.64 4.14 8.57
C ARG A 118 -26.19 5.29 7.73
N HIS A 119 -25.60 5.55 6.57
CA HIS A 119 -25.97 6.66 5.68
C HIS A 119 -26.82 6.21 4.48
N VAL A 120 -27.52 5.09 4.62
CA VAL A 120 -28.55 4.68 3.65
C VAL A 120 -29.80 5.53 3.84
N ARG A 121 -30.43 5.95 2.74
CA ARG A 121 -31.70 6.70 2.76
C ARG A 121 -32.85 5.78 3.15
N VAL A 122 -33.02 5.54 4.45
CA VAL A 122 -33.99 4.59 5.01
C VAL A 122 -35.42 4.82 4.53
N SER A 123 -35.79 6.06 4.21
CA SER A 123 -37.10 6.44 3.67
C SER A 123 -37.37 5.91 2.26
N GLU A 124 -36.33 5.63 1.49
CA GLU A 124 -36.44 5.09 0.12
C GLU A 124 -36.46 3.56 0.08
N LEU A 125 -36.28 2.89 1.23
CA LEU A 125 -36.26 1.43 1.32
C LEU A 125 -37.66 0.84 1.45
N SER A 126 -37.84 -0.39 0.97
CA SER A 126 -38.91 -1.29 1.40
C SER A 126 -38.64 -1.83 2.80
N ASP A 127 -39.64 -2.46 3.44
CA ASP A 127 -39.47 -3.08 4.76
C ASP A 127 -38.46 -4.23 4.75
N GLY A 128 -38.41 -5.01 3.66
CA GLY A 128 -37.42 -6.07 3.50
C GLY A 128 -35.99 -5.54 3.40
N GLU A 129 -35.79 -4.44 2.67
CA GLU A 129 -34.49 -3.79 2.55
C GLU A 129 -34.08 -3.10 3.86
N ARG A 130 -35.03 -2.49 4.59
CA ARG A 130 -34.79 -1.98 5.94
C ARG A 130 -34.28 -3.06 6.88
N LYS A 131 -34.97 -4.21 6.92
CA LYS A 131 -34.55 -5.36 7.73
C LYS A 131 -33.14 -5.82 7.35
N THR A 132 -32.88 -5.96 6.06
CA THR A 132 -31.56 -6.36 5.53
C THR A 132 -30.45 -5.38 5.97
N ASN A 133 -30.71 -4.07 5.92
CA ASN A 133 -29.76 -3.06 6.40
C ASN A 133 -29.46 -3.21 7.90
N VAL A 134 -30.50 -3.32 8.74
CA VAL A 134 -30.36 -3.48 10.19
C VAL A 134 -29.57 -4.75 10.53
N ASP A 135 -29.88 -5.86 9.87
CA ASP A 135 -29.17 -7.13 10.06
C ASP A 135 -27.69 -7.00 9.65
N ALA A 136 -27.39 -6.28 8.56
CA ALA A 136 -26.02 -6.02 8.12
C ALA A 136 -25.24 -5.16 9.13
N VAL A 137 -25.87 -4.12 9.71
CA VAL A 137 -25.27 -3.28 10.76
C VAL A 137 -24.93 -4.11 12.00
N ALA A 138 -25.85 -4.98 12.43
CA ALA A 138 -25.64 -5.86 13.56
C ALA A 138 -24.48 -6.84 13.31
N ARG A 139 -24.46 -7.50 12.14
CA ARG A 139 -23.37 -8.42 11.74
C ARG A 139 -22.01 -7.73 11.70
N LEU A 140 -21.94 -6.51 11.14
CA LEU A 140 -20.69 -5.75 11.09
C LEU A 140 -20.17 -5.42 12.50
N SER A 141 -21.07 -5.03 13.40
CA SER A 141 -20.72 -4.69 14.79
C SER A 141 -20.19 -5.92 15.54
N GLN A 142 -20.80 -7.08 15.33
CA GLN A 142 -20.32 -8.35 15.88
C GLN A 142 -18.92 -8.71 15.35
N LEU A 143 -18.71 -8.65 14.03
CA LEU A 143 -17.41 -8.92 13.40
C LEU A 143 -16.33 -7.98 13.92
N GLN A 144 -16.64 -6.69 14.08
CA GLN A 144 -15.73 -5.72 14.65
C GLN A 144 -15.34 -6.06 16.10
N GLY A 145 -16.31 -6.49 16.92
CA GLY A 145 -16.07 -6.91 18.30
C GLY A 145 -15.16 -8.15 18.37
N MET A 146 -15.41 -9.15 17.53
CA MET A 146 -14.59 -10.36 17.43
C MET A 146 -13.16 -10.03 16.96
N ALA A 147 -13.02 -9.23 15.90
CA ALA A 147 -11.72 -8.83 15.37
C ALA A 147 -10.92 -8.03 16.41
N ARG A 148 -11.58 -7.12 17.15
CA ARG A 148 -10.93 -6.38 18.24
C ARG A 148 -10.41 -7.32 19.34
N LYS A 149 -11.19 -8.33 19.73
CA LYS A 149 -10.77 -9.30 20.75
C LYS A 149 -9.60 -10.17 20.30
N ALA A 150 -9.51 -10.50 19.01
CA ALA A 150 -8.42 -11.30 18.46
C ALA A 150 -7.10 -10.52 18.29
N LEU A 151 -7.14 -9.19 18.36
CA LEU A 151 -6.00 -8.30 18.14
C LEU A 151 -5.48 -7.60 19.40
N ILE A 152 -6.09 -7.86 20.55
CA ILE A 152 -5.71 -7.33 21.87
C ILE A 152 -5.23 -8.49 22.73
#